data_AF-A0A0R3MNB0-F1
#
_entry.id   AF-A0A0R3MNB0-F1
#
_cell.length_a   1.000
_cell.length_b   1.000
_cell.length_c   1.000
_cell.angle_alpha   90.00
_cell.angle_beta   90.00
_cell.angle_gamma   90.00
#
_symmetry.space_group_name_H-M   'P 1'
#
loop_
_entity.id
_entity.type
_entity.pdbx_description
1 polymer ?
#
loop_
_entity_poly.entity_id
_entity_poly.type
_entity_poly.pdbx_seq_one_letter_code
_entity_poly.pdbx_strand_id
1 'polypeptide(L)'
;MLTATTGERHYDPRQPPFEPDRLERFEWHKGLSLDMIRLHTKTDDVPGVTDEQLELYRASSIEAAEFYTGMLLAGQRTVVEPVQGPPSRPGKLTYRMRLRYPVADGMVYLYGGSHPADNVVFQVPPNTRSIRVPIRSGLIDLTNCCDPCASHALNRGMMVAYKAGFRCMEDVPAGIVVGCLQYIAWIIEHPGDELMTQRNRKDNSTKIGGVSGSNNIAMVSGALESWRLYDSEAI
;
A
#
# COMPACT_ATOMS: atom_id res chain seq x y z
N MET A 1 17.60 23.89 -13.11
CA MET A 1 18.36 22.64 -12.87
C MET A 1 17.42 21.47 -13.10
N LEU A 2 17.60 20.75 -14.20
CA LEU A 2 16.88 19.52 -14.51
C LEU A 2 17.67 18.37 -13.88
N THR A 3 17.16 17.75 -12.83
CA THR A 3 17.71 16.48 -12.34
C THR A 3 17.30 15.38 -13.31
N ALA A 4 18.25 14.95 -14.14
CA ALA A 4 18.12 13.80 -15.02
C ALA A 4 17.84 12.54 -14.18
N THR A 5 16.66 11.95 -14.35
CA THR A 5 16.42 10.55 -13.99
C THR A 5 17.14 9.69 -15.01
N THR A 6 18.33 9.25 -14.65
CA THR A 6 19.21 8.36 -15.41
C THR A 6 18.61 6.95 -15.50
N GLY A 7 18.56 6.38 -16.71
CA GLY A 7 18.47 4.92 -16.89
C GLY A 7 17.21 4.36 -17.56
N GLU A 8 16.56 5.07 -18.49
CA GLU A 8 15.49 4.47 -19.30
C GLU A 8 16.05 3.34 -20.18
N ARG A 9 15.62 2.10 -19.92
CA ARG A 9 15.91 0.94 -20.77
C ARG A 9 14.64 0.54 -21.50
N HIS A 10 14.72 0.37 -22.81
CA HIS A 10 13.62 -0.13 -23.63
C HIS A 10 13.41 -1.62 -23.38
N TYR A 11 12.16 -2.00 -23.10
CA TYR A 11 11.74 -3.37 -22.82
C TYR A 11 11.13 -4.02 -24.06
N ASP A 12 11.40 -5.31 -24.30
CA ASP A 12 10.74 -6.06 -25.38
C ASP A 12 9.30 -6.41 -24.96
N PRO A 13 8.26 -5.83 -25.59
CA PRO A 13 6.87 -6.09 -25.23
C PRO A 13 6.41 -7.54 -25.42
N ARG A 14 7.21 -8.39 -26.08
CA ARG A 14 6.88 -9.81 -26.31
C ARG A 14 7.25 -10.71 -25.13
N GLN A 15 8.07 -10.24 -24.20
CA GLN A 15 8.32 -10.96 -22.96
C GLN A 15 7.34 -10.45 -21.89
N PRO A 16 6.62 -11.32 -21.15
CA PRO A 16 5.94 -10.88 -19.94
C PRO A 16 7.00 -10.46 -18.90
N PRO A 17 6.86 -9.30 -18.22
CA PRO A 17 7.88 -8.77 -17.32
C PRO A 17 8.17 -9.68 -16.12
N PHE A 18 7.28 -10.62 -15.83
CA PHE A 18 7.39 -11.55 -14.72
C PHE A 18 6.75 -12.90 -15.10
N GLU A 19 7.33 -14.00 -14.61
CA GLU A 19 6.65 -15.29 -14.59
C GLU A 19 5.40 -15.19 -13.69
N PRO A 20 4.27 -15.81 -14.09
CA PRO A 20 3.05 -15.78 -13.29
C PRO A 20 3.24 -16.54 -11.97
N ASP A 21 3.03 -15.79 -10.87
CA ASP A 21 2.67 -16.24 -9.51
C ASP A 21 3.21 -17.62 -9.06
N ARG A 22 4.46 -17.63 -8.60
CA ARG A 22 4.69 -18.28 -7.31
C ARG A 22 4.30 -17.28 -6.23
N LEU A 23 3.07 -17.40 -5.76
CA LEU A 23 2.68 -16.85 -4.46
C LEU A 23 3.50 -17.58 -3.40
N GLU A 24 4.74 -17.15 -3.18
CA GLU A 24 5.49 -17.54 -1.99
C GLU A 24 4.80 -16.84 -0.81
N ARG A 25 3.78 -17.52 -0.28
CA ARG A 25 3.04 -17.03 0.88
C ARG A 25 4.02 -16.95 2.03
N PHE A 26 4.07 -15.76 2.60
CA PHE A 26 4.93 -15.47 3.71
C PHE A 26 4.50 -16.24 4.96
N GLU A 27 5.41 -17.00 5.55
CA GLU A 27 5.14 -17.84 6.71
C GLU A 27 5.25 -17.04 8.01
N TRP A 28 4.23 -16.22 8.28
CA TRP A 28 4.16 -15.37 9.48
C TRP A 28 4.25 -16.15 10.80
N HIS A 29 3.96 -17.44 10.81
CA HIS A 29 4.11 -18.28 12.01
C HIS A 29 5.56 -18.37 12.51
N LYS A 30 6.55 -18.12 11.64
CA LYS A 30 7.98 -18.11 12.03
C LYS A 30 8.39 -16.82 12.72
N GLY A 31 7.90 -15.67 12.25
CA GLY A 31 8.25 -14.36 12.81
C GLY A 31 7.28 -13.85 13.88
N LEU A 32 6.08 -14.40 13.95
CA LEU A 32 5.05 -14.12 14.96
C LEU A 32 4.41 -15.44 15.40
N SER A 33 5.19 -16.25 16.12
CA SER A 33 4.72 -17.52 16.66
C SER A 33 3.71 -17.30 17.78
N LEU A 34 2.85 -18.30 18.03
CA LEU A 34 1.89 -18.23 19.13
C LEU A 34 2.60 -18.12 20.49
N ASP A 35 3.73 -18.81 20.67
CA ASP A 35 4.52 -18.72 21.89
C ASP A 35 5.10 -17.31 22.10
N MET A 36 5.51 -16.65 21.03
CA MET A 36 5.97 -15.26 21.10
C MET A 36 4.82 -14.32 21.49
N ILE A 37 3.64 -14.54 20.92
CA ILE A 37 2.44 -13.78 21.27
C ILE A 37 2.13 -13.99 22.75
N ARG A 38 2.00 -15.24 23.22
CA ARG A 38 1.72 -15.57 24.62
C ARG A 38 2.71 -14.95 25.60
N LEU A 39 4.00 -15.05 25.29
CA LEU A 39 5.06 -14.48 26.12
C LEU A 39 4.93 -12.96 26.22
N HIS A 40 4.57 -12.29 25.11
CA HIS A 40 4.42 -10.84 25.07
C HIS A 40 3.16 -10.37 25.80
N THR A 41 2.02 -11.03 25.54
CA THR A 41 0.71 -10.66 26.08
C THR A 41 0.45 -11.22 27.48
N LYS A 42 1.33 -12.10 27.98
CA LYS A 42 1.19 -12.83 29.26
C LYS A 42 -0.16 -13.54 29.38
N THR A 43 -0.63 -14.12 28.27
CA THR A 43 -1.96 -14.75 28.18
C THR A 43 -2.05 -16.12 28.83
N ASP A 44 -0.94 -16.71 29.25
CA ASP A 44 -0.93 -18.01 29.92
C ASP A 44 -1.81 -18.01 31.19
N ASP A 45 -2.04 -16.82 31.77
CA ASP A 45 -2.87 -16.61 32.96
C ASP A 45 -4.30 -16.14 32.65
N VAL A 46 -4.70 -15.97 31.38
CA VAL A 46 -6.02 -15.42 31.01
C VAL A 46 -6.98 -16.57 30.66
N PRO A 47 -7.91 -16.94 31.56
CA PRO A 47 -8.88 -17.99 31.29
C PRO A 47 -9.86 -17.53 30.19
N GLY A 48 -9.74 -18.11 29.01
CA GLY A 48 -10.65 -17.87 27.88
C GLY A 48 -9.97 -17.56 26.55
N VAL A 49 -8.64 -17.33 26.53
CA VAL A 49 -7.88 -17.12 25.29
C VAL A 49 -7.46 -18.47 24.71
N THR A 50 -8.07 -18.89 23.61
CA THR A 50 -7.68 -20.13 22.89
C THR A 50 -6.65 -19.88 21.81
N ASP A 51 -5.93 -20.91 21.39
CA ASP A 51 -4.96 -20.84 20.30
C ASP A 51 -5.61 -20.33 19.00
N GLU A 52 -6.83 -20.79 18.73
CA GLU A 52 -7.61 -20.35 17.56
C GLU A 52 -7.87 -18.84 17.60
N GLN A 53 -8.15 -18.27 18.77
CA GLN A 53 -8.32 -16.83 18.92
C GLN A 53 -7.00 -16.08 18.73
N LEU A 54 -5.88 -16.60 19.24
CA LEU A 54 -4.56 -16.01 19.02
C LEU A 54 -4.17 -16.05 17.53
N GLU A 55 -4.54 -17.10 16.80
CA GLU A 55 -4.35 -17.17 15.35
C GLU A 55 -5.17 -16.12 14.60
N LEU A 56 -6.42 -15.92 15.02
CA LEU A 56 -7.28 -14.86 14.49
C LEU A 56 -6.70 -13.47 14.79
N TYR A 57 -6.26 -13.20 16.01
CA TYR A 57 -5.66 -11.91 16.37
C TYR A 57 -4.35 -11.66 15.61
N ARG A 58 -3.54 -12.70 15.40
CA ARG A 58 -2.35 -12.62 14.53
C ARG A 58 -2.74 -12.21 13.11
N ALA A 59 -3.69 -12.91 12.49
CA ALA A 59 -4.14 -12.58 11.13
C ALA A 59 -4.68 -11.14 11.04
N SER A 60 -5.54 -10.75 11.98
CA SER A 60 -6.10 -9.39 12.07
C SER A 60 -5.03 -8.32 12.28
N SER A 61 -3.99 -8.61 13.09
CA SER A 61 -2.90 -7.66 13.33
C SER A 61 -2.06 -7.40 12.07
N ILE A 62 -1.84 -8.43 11.25
CA ILE A 62 -1.10 -8.31 9.99
C ILE A 62 -1.93 -7.51 8.97
N GLU A 63 -3.24 -7.79 8.87
CA GLU A 63 -4.14 -7.03 8.00
C GLU A 63 -4.21 -5.55 8.41
N ALA A 64 -4.30 -5.28 9.72
CA ALA A 64 -4.28 -3.91 10.26
C ALA A 64 -2.94 -3.20 9.95
N ALA A 65 -1.82 -3.90 10.09
CA ALA A 65 -0.50 -3.38 9.76
C ALA A 65 -0.35 -3.06 8.27
N GLU A 66 -0.81 -3.94 7.37
CA GLU A 66 -0.83 -3.69 5.92
C GLU A 66 -1.68 -2.47 5.57
N PHE A 67 -2.87 -2.37 6.18
CA PHE A 67 -3.77 -1.25 5.95
C PHE A 67 -3.17 0.08 6.40
N TYR A 68 -2.58 0.12 7.60
CA TYR A 68 -2.02 1.32 8.18
C TYR A 68 -0.74 1.78 7.47
N THR A 69 0.20 0.86 7.23
CA THR A 69 1.49 1.20 6.62
C THR A 69 1.42 1.32 5.09
N GLY A 70 0.42 0.69 4.47
CA GLY A 70 0.34 0.53 3.02
C GLY A 70 1.42 -0.37 2.45
N MET A 71 2.12 -1.15 3.28
CA MET A 71 3.08 -2.17 2.87
C MET A 71 2.37 -3.48 2.53
N LEU A 72 3.04 -4.32 1.74
CA LEU A 72 2.59 -5.68 1.49
C LEU A 72 3.38 -6.64 2.37
N LEU A 73 2.71 -7.23 3.35
CA LEU A 73 3.24 -8.14 4.36
C LEU A 73 2.93 -9.62 4.02
N ALA A 74 1.99 -9.88 3.11
CA ALA A 74 1.64 -11.23 2.65
C ALA A 74 2.72 -11.95 1.81
N GLY A 75 3.88 -11.33 1.61
CA GLY A 75 5.02 -11.85 0.84
C GLY A 75 5.27 -11.07 -0.45
N GLN A 76 6.41 -11.36 -1.09
CA GLN A 76 6.77 -10.69 -2.33
C GLN A 76 5.91 -11.20 -3.49
N ARG A 77 5.25 -10.27 -4.19
CA ARG A 77 4.49 -10.58 -5.41
C ARG A 77 4.61 -9.49 -6.45
N THR A 78 4.34 -9.86 -7.70
CA THR A 78 4.18 -8.91 -8.79
C THR A 78 2.79 -8.28 -8.70
N VAL A 79 2.73 -6.96 -8.64
CA VAL A 79 1.50 -6.18 -8.61
C VAL A 79 1.33 -5.53 -9.97
N VAL A 80 0.14 -5.69 -10.56
CA VAL A 80 -0.24 -5.10 -11.85
C VAL A 80 -1.42 -4.16 -11.64
N GLU A 81 -1.27 -2.90 -12.06
CA GLU A 81 -2.27 -1.86 -11.84
C GLU A 81 -2.54 -1.07 -13.13
N PRO A 82 -3.79 -0.66 -13.39
CA PRO A 82 -4.09 0.21 -14.52
C PRO A 82 -3.55 1.62 -14.29
N VAL A 83 -2.97 2.19 -15.34
CA VAL A 83 -2.42 3.55 -15.34
C VAL A 83 -3.46 4.47 -15.95
N GLN A 84 -4.22 5.16 -15.11
CA GLN A 84 -5.17 6.17 -15.55
C GLN A 84 -4.56 7.56 -15.42
N GLY A 85 -4.57 8.31 -16.53
CA GLY A 85 -4.13 9.71 -16.49
C GLY A 85 -5.08 10.58 -15.66
N PRO A 86 -4.59 11.68 -15.09
CA PRO A 86 -5.43 12.61 -14.33
C PRO A 86 -6.49 13.24 -15.24
N PRO A 87 -7.65 13.65 -14.71
CA PRO A 87 -8.60 14.46 -15.48
C PRO A 87 -7.88 15.71 -15.99
N SER A 88 -7.99 15.93 -17.31
CA SER A 88 -7.24 16.88 -18.14
C SER A 88 -6.58 18.04 -17.40
N ARG A 89 -5.24 18.05 -17.38
CA ARG A 89 -4.42 19.22 -17.02
C ARG A 89 -3.60 19.62 -18.23
N PRO A 90 -4.00 20.66 -18.98
CA PRO A 90 -3.27 21.08 -20.18
C PRO A 90 -1.83 21.48 -19.84
N GLY A 91 -0.88 21.08 -20.69
CA GLY A 91 0.53 21.50 -20.62
C GLY A 91 1.46 20.64 -19.75
N LYS A 92 0.99 19.61 -19.05
CA LYS A 92 1.88 18.67 -18.34
C LYS A 92 2.21 17.46 -19.20
N LEU A 93 3.51 17.14 -19.32
CA LEU A 93 4.00 15.96 -20.04
C LEU A 93 4.11 14.72 -19.16
N THR A 94 4.07 14.88 -17.85
CA THR A 94 4.16 13.78 -16.87
C THR A 94 3.26 14.09 -15.68
N TYR A 95 2.76 13.06 -15.00
CA TYR A 95 2.08 13.18 -13.71
C TYR A 95 2.64 12.20 -12.68
N ARG A 96 2.43 12.52 -11.40
CA ARG A 96 2.83 11.65 -10.30
C ARG A 96 1.71 10.64 -10.06
N MET A 97 1.98 9.36 -10.30
CA MET A 97 1.11 8.25 -9.93
C MET A 97 1.57 7.68 -8.60
N ARG A 98 0.63 7.41 -7.69
CA ARG A 98 0.89 6.68 -6.43
C ARG A 98 0.56 5.22 -6.66
N LEU A 99 1.55 4.35 -6.47
CA LEU A 99 1.40 2.90 -6.50
C LEU A 99 0.65 2.43 -5.26
N ARG A 100 -0.11 1.33 -5.38
CA ARG A 100 -0.81 0.74 -4.24
C ARG A 100 0.15 0.37 -3.11
N TYR A 101 1.26 -0.28 -3.46
CA TYR A 101 2.31 -0.72 -2.54
C TYR A 101 3.67 -0.10 -2.92
N PRO A 102 4.62 0.01 -1.97
CA PRO A 102 5.99 0.41 -2.29
C PRO A 102 6.71 -0.65 -3.13
N VAL A 103 7.60 -0.19 -4.02
CA VAL A 103 8.40 -1.06 -4.90
C VAL A 103 9.53 -1.74 -4.13
N ALA A 104 9.67 -3.05 -4.27
CA ALA A 104 10.67 -3.85 -3.54
C ALA A 104 12.04 -3.91 -4.25
N ASP A 105 12.07 -4.09 -5.57
CA ASP A 105 13.30 -4.32 -6.35
C ASP A 105 13.82 -3.07 -7.09
N GLY A 106 13.13 -1.94 -6.94
CA GLY A 106 13.44 -0.69 -7.63
C GLY A 106 13.12 -0.67 -9.12
N MET A 107 12.40 -1.67 -9.64
CA MET A 107 12.04 -1.76 -11.06
C MET A 107 10.53 -1.62 -11.24
N VAL A 108 10.13 -0.69 -12.09
CA VAL A 108 8.73 -0.47 -12.44
C VAL A 108 8.56 -0.51 -13.93
N TYR A 109 7.75 -1.45 -14.41
CA TYR A 109 7.50 -1.70 -15.82
C TYR A 109 6.21 -1.00 -16.22
N LEU A 110 6.30 -0.08 -17.18
CA LEU A 110 5.15 0.52 -17.84
C LEU A 110 4.97 -0.15 -19.19
N TYR A 111 3.76 -0.62 -19.50
CA TYR A 111 3.48 -1.33 -20.75
C TYR A 111 2.01 -1.20 -21.16
N GLY A 112 1.66 -1.71 -22.35
CA GLY A 112 0.27 -1.70 -22.85
C GLY A 112 -0.14 -0.41 -23.57
N GLY A 113 0.80 0.51 -23.79
CA GLY A 113 0.58 1.67 -24.67
C GLY A 113 0.48 1.27 -26.14
N SER A 114 -0.12 2.14 -26.95
CA SER A 114 -0.28 1.91 -28.40
C SER A 114 1.03 2.05 -29.18
N HIS A 115 2.03 2.75 -28.63
CA HIS A 115 3.35 2.90 -29.24
C HIS A 115 4.37 1.99 -28.55
N PRO A 116 5.26 1.28 -29.26
CA PRO A 116 6.30 0.45 -28.64
C PRO A 116 7.21 1.22 -27.66
N ALA A 117 7.39 2.52 -27.90
CA ALA A 117 8.12 3.44 -27.03
C ALA A 117 7.42 3.74 -25.69
N ASP A 118 6.18 3.27 -25.50
CA ASP A 118 5.47 3.36 -24.22
C ASP A 118 5.83 2.22 -23.27
N ASN A 119 6.53 1.20 -23.77
CA ASN A 119 7.06 0.11 -22.95
C ASN A 119 8.41 0.51 -22.37
N VAL A 120 8.40 0.98 -21.12
CA VAL A 120 9.56 1.57 -20.46
C VAL A 120 9.73 0.96 -19.07
N VAL A 121 10.99 0.72 -18.69
CA VAL A 121 11.34 0.37 -17.30
C VAL A 121 11.85 1.61 -16.59
N PHE A 122 11.17 2.01 -15.52
CA PHE A 122 11.67 3.02 -14.60
C PHE A 122 12.51 2.38 -13.52
N GLN A 123 13.74 2.88 -13.37
CA GLN A 123 14.57 2.59 -12.21
C GLN A 123 14.24 3.60 -11.12
N VAL A 124 13.71 3.11 -10.00
CA VAL A 124 13.36 3.93 -8.84
C VAL A 124 14.08 3.40 -7.60
N PRO A 125 14.37 4.23 -6.60
CA PRO A 125 14.86 3.74 -5.33
C PRO A 125 13.90 2.67 -4.75
N PRO A 126 14.41 1.61 -4.12
CA PRO A 126 13.57 0.71 -3.34
C PRO A 126 12.72 1.49 -2.33
N ASN A 127 11.55 0.94 -1.99
CA ASN A 127 10.54 1.56 -1.15
C ASN A 127 9.87 2.83 -1.74
N THR A 128 10.06 3.10 -3.03
CA THR A 128 9.35 4.20 -3.70
C THR A 128 7.89 3.83 -3.92
N ARG A 129 6.96 4.69 -3.47
CA ARG A 129 5.52 4.54 -3.69
C ARG A 129 4.97 5.46 -4.79
N SER A 130 5.77 6.40 -5.29
CA SER A 130 5.31 7.34 -6.30
C SER A 130 6.24 7.43 -7.49
N ILE A 131 5.70 7.27 -8.68
CA ILE A 131 6.42 7.32 -9.95
C ILE A 131 5.95 8.49 -10.80
N ARG A 132 6.80 8.96 -11.71
CA ARG A 132 6.43 9.97 -12.71
C ARG A 132 6.10 9.26 -14.01
N VAL A 133 4.83 9.25 -14.37
CA VAL A 133 4.33 8.58 -15.59
C VAL A 133 4.17 9.63 -16.68
N PRO A 134 4.66 9.36 -17.91
CA PRO A 134 4.40 10.23 -19.05
C PRO A 134 2.91 10.27 -19.38
N ILE A 135 2.41 11.45 -19.73
CA ILE A 135 1.07 11.61 -20.28
C ILE A 135 1.16 11.33 -21.77
N ARG A 136 0.62 10.19 -22.17
CA ARG A 136 0.33 9.87 -23.56
C ARG A 136 -1.13 10.22 -23.78
N SER A 137 -1.38 11.30 -24.50
CA SER A 137 -2.62 11.37 -25.24
C SER A 137 -2.55 10.24 -26.28
N GLY A 138 -3.56 9.37 -26.31
CA GLY A 138 -3.86 8.72 -27.58
C GLY A 138 -3.93 9.80 -28.67
N LEU A 139 -3.70 9.44 -29.94
CA LEU A 139 -4.04 10.30 -31.08
C LEU A 139 -5.23 11.18 -30.70
N ILE A 140 -5.08 12.51 -30.76
CA ILE A 140 -6.20 13.41 -30.54
C ILE A 140 -7.29 12.87 -31.45
N ASP A 141 -8.27 12.21 -30.86
CA ASP A 141 -9.34 11.61 -31.62
C ASP A 141 -10.21 12.79 -32.01
N LEU A 142 -9.88 13.40 -33.15
CA LEU A 142 -10.57 14.56 -33.68
C LEU A 142 -12.05 14.24 -33.95
N THR A 143 -12.43 12.96 -33.97
CA THR A 143 -13.84 12.53 -34.02
C THR A 143 -14.60 12.84 -32.73
N ASN A 144 -13.91 12.92 -31.58
CA ASN A 144 -14.48 13.24 -30.27
C ASN A 144 -14.30 14.71 -29.86
N CYS A 145 -13.86 15.58 -30.78
CA CYS A 145 -13.70 17.02 -30.53
C CYS A 145 -15.00 17.72 -30.07
N CYS A 146 -16.16 17.11 -30.34
CA CYS A 146 -17.48 17.71 -30.14
C CYS A 146 -18.37 16.94 -29.15
N ASP A 147 -17.87 15.89 -28.49
CA ASP A 147 -18.63 15.19 -27.45
C ASP A 147 -18.24 15.71 -26.06
N PRO A 148 -19.10 16.49 -25.38
CA PRO A 148 -18.81 17.03 -24.05
C PRO A 148 -18.70 15.96 -22.96
N CYS A 149 -19.08 14.71 -23.26
CA CYS A 149 -18.96 13.56 -22.37
C CYS A 149 -17.78 12.64 -22.72
N ALA A 150 -17.08 12.88 -23.83
CA ALA A 150 -15.89 12.13 -24.17
C ALA A 150 -14.76 12.47 -23.19
N SER A 151 -14.61 11.66 -22.14
CA SER A 151 -13.41 11.71 -21.32
C SER A 151 -12.22 11.41 -22.23
N HIS A 152 -11.34 12.38 -22.44
CA HIS A 152 -10.02 12.10 -23.00
C HIS A 152 -9.30 11.13 -22.06
N ALA A 153 -9.44 9.83 -22.31
CA ALA A 153 -8.79 8.79 -21.53
C ALA A 153 -7.29 8.84 -21.86
N LEU A 154 -6.56 9.64 -21.07
CA LEU A 154 -5.11 9.68 -21.09
C LEU A 154 -4.58 8.33 -20.63
N ASN A 155 -3.57 7.80 -21.34
CA ASN A 155 -2.94 6.50 -21.06
C ASN A 155 -3.91 5.30 -21.17
N ARG A 156 -4.89 5.35 -22.08
CA ARG A 156 -5.85 4.25 -22.29
C ARG A 156 -5.13 2.91 -22.55
N GLY A 157 -5.40 1.91 -21.71
CA GLY A 157 -4.84 0.55 -21.83
C GLY A 157 -3.44 0.38 -21.25
N MET A 158 -2.82 1.45 -20.73
CA MET A 158 -1.52 1.35 -20.09
C MET A 158 -1.64 0.69 -18.71
N MET A 159 -0.69 -0.17 -18.42
CA MET A 159 -0.57 -0.92 -17.17
C MET A 159 0.82 -0.68 -16.58
N VAL A 160 0.90 -0.73 -15.26
CA VAL A 160 2.16 -0.73 -14.53
C VAL A 160 2.31 -2.08 -13.82
N ALA A 161 3.47 -2.70 -13.93
CA ALA A 161 3.85 -3.91 -13.21
C ALA A 161 5.11 -3.66 -12.38
N TYR A 162 5.13 -4.12 -11.13
CA TYR A 162 6.27 -3.98 -10.24
C TYR A 162 6.25 -5.06 -9.15
N LYS A 163 7.39 -5.36 -8.54
CA LYS A 163 7.44 -6.24 -7.37
C LYS A 163 7.18 -5.44 -6.10
N ALA A 164 6.28 -5.93 -5.25
CA ALA A 164 5.99 -5.36 -3.94
C ALA A 164 6.14 -6.43 -2.86
N GLY A 165 6.39 -5.99 -1.62
CA GLY A 165 6.51 -6.86 -0.45
C GLY A 165 7.92 -7.38 -0.18
N PHE A 166 8.04 -8.20 0.86
CA PHE A 166 9.30 -8.70 1.42
C PHE A 166 9.64 -10.10 0.89
N ARG A 167 10.92 -10.39 0.69
CA ARG A 167 11.38 -11.71 0.19
C ARG A 167 11.29 -12.78 1.27
N CYS A 168 11.71 -12.47 2.49
CA CYS A 168 11.66 -13.38 3.63
C CYS A 168 11.29 -12.65 4.92
N MET A 169 10.90 -13.42 5.96
CA MET A 169 10.42 -12.88 7.26
C MET A 169 11.45 -11.98 7.93
N GLU A 170 12.73 -12.30 7.73
CA GLU A 170 13.86 -11.57 8.28
C GLU A 170 14.01 -10.16 7.68
N ASP A 171 13.46 -9.92 6.49
CA ASP A 171 13.46 -8.59 5.87
C ASP A 171 12.37 -7.67 6.45
N VAL A 172 11.40 -8.21 7.19
CA VAL A 172 10.34 -7.39 7.79
C VAL A 172 10.93 -6.55 8.92
N PRO A 173 10.71 -5.23 8.93
CA PRO A 173 11.21 -4.38 10.00
C PRO A 173 10.68 -4.85 11.37
N ALA A 174 11.57 -4.98 12.35
CA ALA A 174 11.20 -5.42 13.69
C ALA A 174 10.10 -4.56 14.32
N GLY A 175 10.01 -3.26 13.98
CA GLY A 175 8.94 -2.39 14.46
C GLY A 175 7.55 -2.77 13.95
N ILE A 176 7.43 -3.43 12.79
CA ILE A 176 6.15 -3.98 12.32
C ILE A 176 5.74 -5.13 13.23
N VAL A 177 6.66 -6.07 13.50
CA VAL A 177 6.42 -7.23 14.38
C VAL A 177 6.05 -6.79 15.80
N VAL A 178 6.81 -5.84 16.37
CA VAL A 178 6.52 -5.27 17.68
C VAL A 178 5.16 -4.57 17.70
N GLY A 179 4.81 -3.82 16.65
CA GLY A 179 3.50 -3.21 16.55
C GLY A 179 2.37 -4.24 16.46
N CYS A 180 2.55 -5.35 15.73
CA CYS A 180 1.57 -6.44 15.71
C CYS A 180 1.39 -7.04 17.11
N LEU A 181 2.47 -7.28 17.85
CA LEU A 181 2.41 -7.77 19.23
C LEU A 181 1.66 -6.81 20.16
N GLN A 182 1.95 -5.50 20.06
CA GLN A 182 1.25 -4.46 20.82
C GLN A 182 -0.24 -4.38 20.47
N TYR A 183 -0.58 -4.57 19.20
CA TYR A 183 -1.96 -4.59 18.73
C TYR A 183 -2.73 -5.80 19.27
N ILE A 184 -2.11 -6.97 19.27
CA ILE A 184 -2.71 -8.19 19.83
C ILE A 184 -2.90 -8.04 21.35
N ALA A 185 -1.90 -7.53 22.07
CA ALA A 185 -2.01 -7.25 23.51
C ALA A 185 -3.22 -6.35 23.80
N TRP A 186 -3.37 -5.27 23.03
CA TRP A 186 -4.48 -4.35 23.16
C TRP A 186 -5.85 -5.02 22.98
N ILE A 187 -6.00 -5.85 21.94
CA ILE A 187 -7.26 -6.57 21.67
C ILE A 187 -7.62 -7.50 22.83
N ILE A 188 -6.63 -8.21 23.39
CA ILE A 188 -6.85 -9.16 24.47
C ILE A 188 -7.28 -8.47 25.76
N GLU A 189 -6.70 -7.29 26.05
CA GLU A 189 -7.06 -6.49 27.23
C GLU A 189 -8.43 -5.80 27.11
N HIS A 190 -8.91 -5.58 25.88
CA HIS A 190 -10.13 -4.82 25.60
C HIS A 190 -11.14 -5.60 24.74
N PRO A 191 -11.63 -6.77 25.18
CA PRO A 191 -12.61 -7.53 24.42
C PRO A 191 -13.97 -6.81 24.42
N GLY A 192 -14.40 -6.29 23.27
CA GLY A 192 -15.76 -5.75 23.07
C GLY A 192 -15.92 -4.23 22.92
N ASP A 193 -14.86 -3.48 22.60
CA ASP A 193 -14.84 -2.04 22.25
C ASP A 193 -15.68 -1.10 23.15
N GLU A 194 -15.05 -0.50 24.17
CA GLU A 194 -15.44 0.86 24.58
C GLU A 194 -14.87 1.86 23.56
N LEU A 195 -15.74 2.47 22.74
CA LEU A 195 -15.40 3.54 21.82
C LEU A 195 -14.91 4.80 22.56
N MET A 196 -13.64 4.85 22.91
CA MET A 196 -13.02 6.07 23.43
C MET A 196 -12.70 7.05 22.29
N THR A 197 -13.60 8.00 22.06
CA THR A 197 -13.37 9.14 21.16
C THR A 197 -12.90 10.36 21.96
N GLN A 198 -11.59 10.56 22.12
CA GLN A 198 -11.08 11.82 22.66
C GLN A 198 -10.85 12.84 21.54
N ARG A 199 -11.72 13.85 21.46
CA ARG A 199 -11.51 15.02 20.60
C ARG A 199 -10.37 15.87 21.14
N ASN A 200 -9.29 15.97 20.39
CA ASN A 200 -8.28 17.00 20.62
C ASN A 200 -8.61 18.27 19.81
N ARG A 201 -9.68 18.98 20.20
CA ARG A 201 -9.90 20.38 19.78
C ARG A 201 -10.91 21.09 20.69
N LYS A 202 -10.48 22.12 21.41
CA LYS A 202 -11.36 23.20 21.90
C LYS A 202 -11.76 24.02 20.67
N ASP A 203 -12.88 23.72 20.04
CA ASP A 203 -13.52 24.67 19.13
C ASP A 203 -15.03 24.74 19.40
N ASN A 204 -15.43 25.92 19.87
CA ASN A 204 -16.79 26.34 20.19
C ASN A 204 -17.58 26.64 18.90
N SER A 205 -18.06 25.60 18.20
CA SER A 205 -19.06 25.81 17.16
C SER A 205 -20.24 24.86 17.33
N THR A 206 -21.23 25.36 18.05
CA THR A 206 -22.62 24.91 18.07
C THR A 206 -23.22 24.99 16.66
N LYS A 207 -23.40 23.83 16.00
CA LYS A 207 -24.52 23.45 15.10
C LYS A 207 -24.09 22.33 14.16
N ILE A 208 -24.51 21.12 14.53
CA ILE A 208 -24.97 19.99 13.69
C ILE A 208 -24.44 19.93 12.25
N GLY A 209 -23.64 18.90 11.98
CA GLY A 209 -23.28 18.42 10.64
C GLY A 209 -22.36 17.23 10.79
N GLY A 210 -22.95 16.05 10.99
CA GLY A 210 -22.27 14.81 11.37
C GLY A 210 -21.05 14.49 10.53
N VAL A 211 -20.01 13.99 11.21
CA VAL A 211 -18.89 13.32 10.56
C VAL A 211 -19.40 11.96 10.09
N SER A 212 -19.72 11.88 8.80
CA SER A 212 -19.91 10.61 8.10
C SER A 212 -18.56 9.91 8.00
N GLY A 213 -18.50 8.68 8.51
CA GLY A 213 -17.50 7.66 8.17
C GLY A 213 -16.05 7.98 8.56
N SER A 214 -15.69 7.71 9.82
CA SER A 214 -14.38 7.14 10.11
C SER A 214 -14.57 5.85 10.88
N ASN A 215 -14.50 4.71 10.18
CA ASN A 215 -14.31 3.39 10.80
C ASN A 215 -12.91 3.25 11.45
N ASN A 216 -12.14 4.34 11.52
CA ASN A 216 -10.97 4.41 12.36
C ASN A 216 -11.46 4.62 13.80
N ILE A 217 -11.96 3.54 14.41
CA ILE A 217 -11.90 3.37 15.86
C ILE A 217 -10.51 3.85 16.25
N ALA A 218 -10.46 4.83 17.15
CA ALA A 218 -9.23 5.45 17.57
C ALA A 218 -8.30 4.35 18.11
N MET A 219 -7.39 3.90 17.24
CA MET A 219 -6.32 2.96 17.53
C MET A 219 -5.34 3.68 18.48
N VAL A 220 -5.68 3.75 19.76
CA VAL A 220 -4.78 4.24 20.83
C VAL A 220 -3.98 3.06 21.36
N SER A 221 -3.47 2.20 20.49
CA SER A 221 -2.51 1.18 20.88
C SER A 221 -1.11 1.66 20.50
N GLY A 222 -0.11 1.36 21.34
CA GLY A 222 1.30 1.68 21.06
C GLY A 222 1.79 1.12 19.71
N ALA A 223 1.04 0.19 19.12
CA ALA A 223 1.25 -0.32 17.76
C ALA A 223 1.26 0.80 16.72
N LEU A 224 0.39 1.82 16.84
CA LEU A 224 0.37 2.93 15.90
C LEU A 224 1.65 3.76 15.97
N GLU A 225 2.18 4.01 17.17
CA GLU A 225 3.44 4.75 17.32
C GLU A 225 4.60 3.98 16.69
N SER A 226 4.61 2.67 16.89
CA SER A 226 5.58 1.76 16.26
C SER A 226 5.46 1.74 14.73
N TRP A 227 4.24 1.72 14.20
CA TRP A 227 3.99 1.67 12.76
C TRP A 227 4.11 3.01 12.05
N ARG A 228 3.93 4.13 12.75
CA ARG A 228 4.00 5.49 12.17
C ARG A 228 5.34 5.79 11.53
N LEU A 229 6.43 5.20 12.02
CA LEU A 229 7.76 5.31 11.43
C LEU A 229 7.83 4.71 10.01
N TYR A 230 6.89 3.84 9.66
CA TYR A 230 6.81 3.14 8.38
C TYR A 230 5.68 3.67 7.49
N ASP A 231 4.87 4.61 7.98
CA ASP A 231 3.86 5.26 7.17
C ASP A 231 4.53 6.15 6.11
N SER A 232 4.21 5.87 4.85
CA SER A 232 4.65 6.63 3.69
C SER A 232 4.24 8.11 3.69
N GLU A 233 3.24 8.52 4.49
CA GLU A 233 2.78 9.91 4.62
C GLU A 233 3.37 10.68 5.82
N ALA A 234 4.08 9.99 6.73
CA ALA A 234 4.65 10.60 7.92
C ALA A 234 5.96 11.37 7.66
N ILE A 235 6.45 11.42 6.41
CA ILE A 235 7.68 12.09 5.96
C ILE A 235 7.35 13.26 5.02
#